data_AF-A0A1Y1BUH4-F1
#
_entry.id   AF-A0A1Y1BUH4-F1
#
_cell.length_a   1.000
_cell.length_b   1.000
_cell.length_c   1.000
_cell.angle_alpha   90.00
_cell.angle_beta   90.00
_cell.angle_gamma   90.00
#
_symmetry.space_group_name_H-M   'P 1'
#
loop_
_entity.id
_entity.type
_entity.pdbx_description
1 polymer ?
#
loop_
_entity_poly.entity_id
_entity_poly.type
_entity_poly.pdbx_seq_one_letter_code
_entity_poly.pdbx_strand_id
1 'polypeptide(L)'
;MQNHEVSADDAPPKAQRGIQSVEVGGRLLDALARRRKPLGLSELAAAADLSTAQAHTYLVSLTRLALVKRDAITGNYEPGPLSLRLGLMSIERQPAYRAALPHAVRLAEAVGLSVALSVPGALGPTIVRIEHGGYPLHVNLHVGSVMSLDTTATGRVFRAFGDPAQLDAMAASQAGAGDTLAGAEGTQPAPDAAAQLAELDAIRARGIERSVDRPSPGVSAMCVPVFDTHGRLQLALTVIGSSGSIDVGWDGPIATALRDAARQATASLGAERAESPPAPSAGAPRVPPALADDAKAQRGINALDSTGELLLALVSAGRALPLRDLAAAAGMPAAKAFPHLVSLQKIGLLGRDDAGCFDGGPLGQALGLIAMQRVSPTRDAEAEIVALAAATDMSVAAATLGPLGPTVIRLEESARPQHVSLQVGTVMSLVNTAIGRIFAAGMSDDVLADLLANEPVRLAGSGPAQADEAFRARLAAIRADALDFAFDAPVPGIGTVAAPVFDHTGSIRLVIAIIGSSRGFPRGPDSDLAQTLLAATRRLSWRFGWIGR
;
A
#
# COMPACT_ATOMS: atom_id res chain seq x y z
N MET A 1 63.98 -32.45 -5.31
CA MET A 1 62.78 -32.45 -4.44
C MET A 1 62.61 -31.03 -3.91
N GLN A 2 61.81 -30.22 -4.60
CA GLN A 2 61.46 -28.86 -4.17
C GLN A 2 60.01 -28.91 -3.70
N ASN A 3 59.80 -28.71 -2.39
CA ASN A 3 58.49 -28.59 -1.79
C ASN A 3 57.88 -27.26 -2.25
N HIS A 4 56.81 -27.33 -3.06
CA HIS A 4 55.90 -26.21 -3.25
C HIS A 4 54.99 -26.14 -2.03
N GLU A 5 55.20 -25.12 -1.19
CA GLU A 5 54.21 -24.68 -0.22
C GLU A 5 53.02 -24.09 -0.99
N VAL A 6 51.87 -24.75 -0.86
CA VAL A 6 50.59 -24.24 -1.35
C VAL A 6 50.18 -23.09 -0.43
N SER A 7 50.16 -21.87 -0.98
CA SER A 7 49.71 -20.66 -0.30
C SER A 7 48.27 -20.85 0.23
N ALA A 8 48.07 -20.51 1.50
CA ALA A 8 46.84 -20.76 2.25
C ALA A 8 45.70 -19.75 1.95
N ASP A 9 45.60 -19.23 0.72
CA ASP A 9 44.69 -18.13 0.37
C ASP A 9 43.66 -18.46 -0.74
N ASP A 10 43.45 -19.75 -1.03
CA ASP A 10 42.48 -20.20 -2.07
C ASP A 10 41.44 -21.20 -1.54
N ALA A 11 41.05 -21.04 -0.26
CA ALA A 11 39.92 -21.76 0.29
C ALA A 11 38.60 -21.03 -0.09
N PRO A 12 37.59 -21.73 -0.67
CA PRO A 12 36.27 -21.13 -0.88
C PRO A 12 35.75 -20.61 0.46
N PRO A 13 35.12 -19.41 0.51
CA PRO A 13 34.66 -18.84 1.77
C PRO A 13 33.77 -19.86 2.48
N LYS A 14 34.18 -20.29 3.69
CA LYS A 14 33.42 -21.22 4.53
C LYS A 14 31.98 -20.75 4.58
N ALA A 15 31.05 -21.55 4.03
CA ALA A 15 29.62 -21.27 4.07
C ALA A 15 29.18 -21.13 5.53
N GLN A 16 29.09 -19.88 6.00
CA GLN A 16 28.80 -19.58 7.39
C GLN A 16 27.33 -19.92 7.65
N ARG A 17 27.09 -20.68 8.72
CA ARG A 17 25.78 -21.27 9.07
C ARG A 17 24.77 -20.14 9.34
N GLY A 18 23.62 -20.17 8.66
CA GLY A 18 22.53 -19.21 8.85
C GLY A 18 21.94 -19.22 10.27
N ILE A 19 21.13 -18.21 10.58
CA ILE A 19 20.42 -18.06 11.86
C ILE A 19 19.15 -18.93 11.87
N GLN A 20 19.18 -20.03 12.62
CA GLN A 20 18.07 -20.99 12.69
C GLN A 20 16.73 -20.36 13.09
N SER A 21 16.72 -19.40 14.01
CA SER A 21 15.48 -18.72 14.40
C SER A 21 14.89 -17.87 13.26
N VAL A 22 15.71 -17.28 12.40
CA VAL A 22 15.21 -16.58 11.20
C VAL A 22 14.53 -17.57 10.27
N GLU A 23 15.13 -18.74 10.08
CA GLU A 23 14.56 -19.79 9.23
C GLU A 23 13.24 -20.35 9.80
N VAL A 24 13.17 -20.56 11.12
CA VAL A 24 11.94 -21.00 11.79
C VAL A 24 10.85 -19.94 11.69
N GLY A 25 11.18 -18.66 11.91
CA GLY A 25 10.24 -17.54 11.72
C GLY A 25 9.78 -17.43 10.26
N GLY A 26 10.68 -17.69 9.31
CA GLY A 26 10.37 -17.76 7.89
C GLY A 26 9.30 -18.79 7.53
N ARG A 27 9.24 -19.93 8.23
CA ARG A 27 8.17 -20.93 8.01
C ARG A 27 6.78 -20.41 8.37
N LEU A 28 6.66 -19.59 9.42
CA LEU A 28 5.39 -18.94 9.77
C LEU A 28 4.97 -17.92 8.69
N LEU A 29 5.93 -17.16 8.18
CA LEU A 29 5.69 -16.20 7.10
C LEU A 29 5.32 -16.90 5.79
N ASP A 30 6.01 -17.97 5.42
CA ASP A 30 5.67 -18.80 4.25
C ASP A 30 4.28 -19.44 4.41
N ALA A 31 3.92 -19.92 5.60
CA ALA A 31 2.58 -20.44 5.87
C ALA A 31 1.49 -19.37 5.67
N LEU A 32 1.70 -18.14 6.15
CA LEU A 32 0.78 -17.01 5.88
C LEU A 32 0.67 -16.72 4.38
N ALA A 33 1.81 -16.69 3.67
CA ALA A 33 1.85 -16.42 2.23
C ALA A 33 1.15 -17.51 1.40
N ARG A 34 1.30 -18.79 1.76
CA ARG A 34 0.66 -19.92 1.06
C ARG A 34 -0.84 -20.00 1.32
N ARG A 35 -1.27 -19.74 2.56
CA ARG A 35 -2.69 -19.85 2.95
C ARG A 35 -3.52 -18.67 2.48
N ARG A 36 -2.90 -17.49 2.25
CA ARG A 36 -3.54 -16.28 1.67
C ARG A 36 -4.76 -15.77 2.43
N LYS A 37 -4.94 -16.22 3.67
CA LYS A 37 -6.01 -15.83 4.60
C LYS A 37 -5.44 -15.59 6.00
N PRO A 38 -6.11 -14.81 6.87
CA PRO A 38 -5.70 -14.66 8.25
C PRO A 38 -5.83 -16.01 8.94
N LEU A 39 -4.87 -16.33 9.82
CA LEU A 39 -4.82 -17.63 10.50
C LEU A 39 -4.81 -17.44 12.01
N GLY A 40 -5.57 -18.26 12.72
CA GLY A 40 -5.45 -18.37 14.17
C GLY A 40 -4.12 -19.00 14.56
N LEU A 41 -3.71 -18.82 15.83
CA LEU A 41 -2.43 -19.32 16.34
C LEU A 41 -2.21 -20.82 16.06
N SER A 42 -3.20 -21.66 16.38
CA SER A 42 -3.09 -23.12 16.22
C SER A 42 -3.02 -23.56 14.75
N GLU A 43 -3.79 -22.90 13.87
CA GLU A 43 -3.78 -23.20 12.43
C GLU A 43 -2.45 -22.79 11.81
N LEU A 44 -1.91 -21.63 12.21
CA LEU A 44 -0.61 -21.15 11.75
C LEU A 44 0.55 -22.01 12.28
N ALA A 45 0.48 -22.45 13.54
CA ALA A 45 1.47 -23.36 14.12
C ALA A 45 1.51 -24.69 13.36
N ALA A 46 0.34 -25.29 13.09
CA ALA A 46 0.23 -26.51 12.31
C ALA A 46 0.75 -26.34 10.87
N ALA A 47 0.40 -25.23 10.20
CA ALA A 47 0.86 -24.95 8.84
C ALA A 47 2.38 -24.71 8.74
N ALA A 48 3.02 -24.25 9.82
CA ALA A 48 4.45 -24.01 9.90
C ALA A 48 5.25 -25.19 10.51
N ASP A 49 4.58 -26.31 10.81
CA ASP A 49 5.17 -27.47 11.49
C ASP A 49 5.89 -27.08 12.80
N LEU A 50 5.08 -26.46 13.69
CA LEU A 50 5.50 -25.92 14.97
C LEU A 50 4.49 -26.27 16.07
N SER A 51 4.97 -26.41 17.30
CA SER A 51 4.07 -26.42 18.46
C SER A 51 3.46 -25.03 18.66
N THR A 52 2.23 -24.97 19.18
CA THR A 52 1.53 -23.72 19.49
C THR A 52 2.34 -22.79 20.41
N ALA A 53 3.02 -23.37 21.41
CA ALA A 53 3.87 -22.62 22.34
C ALA A 53 5.07 -21.99 21.63
N GLN A 54 5.74 -22.75 20.76
CA GLN A 54 6.86 -22.25 19.98
C GLN A 54 6.39 -21.17 19.00
N ALA A 55 5.33 -21.41 18.23
CA ALA A 55 4.77 -20.44 17.30
C ALA A 55 4.42 -19.12 17.99
N HIS A 56 3.84 -19.17 19.19
CA HIS A 56 3.52 -17.98 19.97
C HIS A 56 4.76 -17.11 20.25
N THR A 57 5.87 -17.69 20.70
CA THR A 57 7.12 -16.95 20.97
C THR A 57 7.68 -16.28 19.72
N TYR A 58 7.62 -16.97 18.57
CA TYR A 58 8.01 -16.39 17.29
C TYR A 58 7.07 -15.27 16.85
N LEU A 59 5.76 -15.45 16.99
CA LEU A 59 4.75 -14.47 16.59
C LEU A 59 4.81 -13.19 17.42
N VAL A 60 5.12 -13.27 18.72
CA VAL A 60 5.42 -12.08 19.54
C VAL A 60 6.54 -11.25 18.91
N SER A 61 7.62 -11.92 18.51
CA SER A 61 8.78 -11.25 17.90
C SER A 61 8.44 -10.72 16.50
N LEU A 62 7.77 -11.50 15.66
CA LEU A 62 7.37 -11.08 14.31
C LEU A 62 6.34 -9.95 14.32
N THR A 63 5.48 -9.89 15.35
CA THR A 63 4.52 -8.79 15.56
C THR A 63 5.24 -7.52 15.98
N ARG A 64 6.19 -7.62 16.92
CA ARG A 64 7.06 -6.49 17.29
C ARG A 64 7.83 -5.92 16.09
N LEU A 65 8.34 -6.80 15.22
CA LEU A 65 8.99 -6.40 13.97
C LEU A 65 8.02 -5.93 12.88
N ALA A 66 6.70 -6.05 13.11
CA ALA A 66 5.64 -5.77 12.15
C ALA A 66 5.73 -6.52 10.81
N LEU A 67 6.42 -7.66 10.80
CA LEU A 67 6.31 -8.63 9.69
C LEU A 67 4.95 -9.30 9.70
N VAL A 68 4.36 -9.45 10.88
CA VAL A 68 3.01 -9.95 11.11
C VAL A 68 2.25 -8.91 11.92
N LYS A 69 0.93 -8.80 11.71
CA LYS A 69 0.02 -8.10 12.63
C LYS A 69 -1.07 -9.06 13.08
N ARG A 70 -1.70 -8.73 14.21
CA ARG A 70 -2.84 -9.46 14.74
C ARG A 70 -4.08 -8.59 14.59
N ASP A 71 -5.10 -9.14 13.93
CA ASP A 71 -6.38 -8.47 13.80
C ASP A 71 -7.05 -8.32 15.17
N ALA A 72 -7.47 -7.10 15.52
CA ALA A 72 -7.96 -6.77 16.85
C ALA A 72 -9.30 -7.43 17.19
N ILE A 73 -10.09 -7.77 16.17
CA ILE A 73 -11.45 -8.31 16.33
C ILE A 73 -11.39 -9.84 16.42
N THR A 74 -10.74 -10.47 15.45
CA THR A 74 -10.68 -11.94 15.29
C THR A 74 -9.52 -12.57 16.05
N GLY A 75 -8.49 -11.79 16.37
CA GLY A 75 -7.25 -12.30 16.95
C GLY A 75 -6.39 -13.12 15.99
N ASN A 76 -6.74 -13.17 14.70
CA ASN A 76 -5.99 -13.88 13.66
C ASN A 76 -4.73 -13.11 13.25
N TYR A 77 -3.71 -13.84 12.79
CA TYR A 77 -2.47 -13.29 12.28
C TYR A 77 -2.53 -13.10 10.77
N GLU A 78 -1.98 -11.98 10.30
CA GLU A 78 -1.86 -11.64 8.89
C GLU A 78 -0.56 -10.87 8.62
N PRO A 79 -0.09 -10.76 7.36
CA PRO A 79 1.10 -9.98 7.04
C PRO A 79 0.99 -8.53 7.54
N GLY A 80 2.05 -8.06 8.20
CA GLY A 80 2.11 -6.75 8.84
C GLY A 80 2.68 -5.63 7.96
N PRO A 81 2.76 -4.40 8.49
CA PRO A 81 3.28 -3.23 7.79
C PRO A 81 4.69 -3.37 7.20
N LEU A 82 5.61 -4.05 7.87
CA LEU A 82 6.96 -4.26 7.33
C LEU A 82 6.92 -5.21 6.12
N SER A 83 6.04 -6.21 6.14
CA SER A 83 5.80 -7.08 4.99
C SER A 83 5.22 -6.31 3.80
N LEU A 84 4.25 -5.42 4.03
CA LEU A 84 3.74 -4.50 3.01
C LEU A 84 4.88 -3.73 2.34
N ARG A 85 5.79 -3.18 3.16
CA ARG A 85 6.92 -2.40 2.64
C ARG A 85 7.93 -3.21 1.86
N LEU A 86 8.28 -4.40 2.35
CA LEU A 86 9.17 -5.30 1.63
C LEU A 86 8.61 -5.67 0.25
N GLY A 87 7.30 -5.91 0.16
CA GLY A 87 6.69 -6.20 -1.13
C GLY A 87 6.58 -5.00 -2.05
N LEU A 88 6.24 -3.81 -1.53
CA LEU A 88 6.24 -2.57 -2.31
C LEU A 88 7.63 -2.26 -2.88
N MET A 89 8.67 -2.34 -2.06
CA MET A 89 10.06 -2.15 -2.50
C MET A 89 10.44 -3.14 -3.60
N SER A 90 10.02 -4.41 -3.47
CA SER A 90 10.24 -5.42 -4.51
C SER A 90 9.51 -5.08 -5.81
N ILE A 91 8.27 -4.60 -5.75
CA ILE A 91 7.47 -4.20 -6.92
C ILE A 91 8.05 -2.97 -7.61
N GLU A 92 8.37 -1.92 -6.85
CA GLU A 92 8.90 -0.65 -7.36
C GLU A 92 10.24 -0.81 -8.09
N ARG A 93 10.95 -1.92 -7.84
CA ARG A 93 12.22 -2.25 -8.47
C ARG A 93 12.11 -3.18 -9.66
N GLN A 94 10.94 -3.77 -9.91
CA GLN A 94 10.73 -4.56 -11.11
C GLN A 94 10.96 -3.67 -12.33
N PRO A 95 11.85 -4.05 -13.26
CA PRO A 95 12.13 -3.25 -14.45
C PRO A 95 10.86 -2.87 -15.22
N ALA A 96 9.89 -3.79 -15.30
CA ALA A 96 8.61 -3.52 -15.94
C ALA A 96 7.82 -2.39 -15.26
N TYR A 97 7.76 -2.38 -13.92
CA TYR A 97 7.08 -1.33 -13.16
C TYR A 97 7.73 0.03 -13.40
N ARG A 98 9.07 0.09 -13.32
CA ARG A 98 9.84 1.32 -13.52
C ARG A 98 9.72 1.87 -14.93
N ALA A 99 9.78 0.97 -15.91
CA ALA A 99 9.57 1.31 -17.30
C ALA A 99 8.15 1.85 -17.53
N ALA A 100 7.11 1.26 -16.92
CA ALA A 100 5.72 1.63 -17.17
C ALA A 100 5.24 2.88 -16.40
N LEU A 101 5.73 3.13 -15.18
CA LEU A 101 5.21 4.18 -14.30
C LEU A 101 5.20 5.58 -14.94
N PRO A 102 6.29 6.09 -15.57
CA PRO A 102 6.28 7.41 -16.19
C PRO A 102 5.25 7.52 -17.34
N HIS A 103 4.98 6.43 -18.07
CA HIS A 103 3.97 6.43 -19.12
C HIS A 103 2.57 6.39 -18.55
N ALA A 104 2.34 5.70 -17.44
CA ALA A 104 1.06 5.69 -16.75
C ALA A 104 0.69 7.07 -16.21
N VAL A 105 1.65 7.80 -15.62
CA VAL A 105 1.45 9.19 -15.15
C VAL A 105 1.04 10.09 -16.30
N ARG A 106 1.84 10.13 -17.38
CA ARG A 106 1.53 10.95 -18.57
C ARG A 106 0.21 10.54 -19.24
N LEU A 107 -0.09 9.24 -19.26
CA LEU A 107 -1.34 8.75 -19.82
C LEU A 107 -2.51 9.28 -19.01
N ALA A 108 -2.45 9.18 -17.67
CA ALA A 108 -3.51 9.67 -16.80
C ALA A 108 -3.77 11.16 -17.05
N GLU A 109 -2.72 11.98 -17.01
CA GLU A 109 -2.80 13.42 -17.32
C GLU A 109 -3.39 13.68 -18.71
N ALA A 110 -2.96 12.96 -19.73
CA ALA A 110 -3.42 13.17 -21.10
C ALA A 110 -4.89 12.77 -21.33
N VAL A 111 -5.38 11.71 -20.67
CA VAL A 111 -6.76 11.25 -20.83
C VAL A 111 -7.73 11.84 -19.81
N GLY A 112 -7.23 12.47 -18.74
CA GLY A 112 -8.08 13.01 -17.67
C GLY A 112 -8.79 11.92 -16.83
N LEU A 113 -8.32 10.68 -16.88
CA LEU A 113 -8.94 9.51 -16.26
C LEU A 113 -7.95 8.76 -15.35
N SER A 114 -8.48 7.82 -14.57
CA SER A 114 -7.64 6.96 -13.72
C SER A 114 -6.93 5.91 -14.55
N VAL A 115 -5.63 5.75 -14.32
CA VAL A 115 -4.78 4.71 -14.93
C VAL A 115 -4.22 3.81 -13.85
N ALA A 116 -4.59 2.53 -13.86
CA ALA A 116 -4.10 1.52 -12.94
C ALA A 116 -2.96 0.70 -13.56
N LEU A 117 -1.91 0.44 -12.78
CA LEU A 117 -0.89 -0.56 -13.08
C LEU A 117 -1.20 -1.83 -12.27
N SER A 118 -1.33 -2.96 -12.96
CA SER A 118 -1.59 -4.25 -12.33
C SER A 118 -0.48 -5.25 -12.61
N VAL A 119 0.01 -5.89 -11.55
CA VAL A 119 1.04 -6.96 -11.63
C VAL A 119 0.40 -8.31 -11.34
N PRO A 120 1.02 -9.43 -11.78
CA PRO A 120 0.58 -10.74 -11.36
C PRO A 120 0.70 -10.90 -9.84
N GLY A 121 -0.43 -11.21 -9.18
CA GLY A 121 -0.49 -11.52 -7.75
C GLY A 121 -0.99 -12.94 -7.52
N ALA A 122 -0.79 -13.45 -6.31
CA ALA A 122 -1.11 -14.85 -6.00
C ALA A 122 -2.63 -15.16 -6.01
N LEU A 123 -3.48 -14.15 -5.85
CA LEU A 123 -4.94 -14.25 -5.94
C LEU A 123 -5.49 -13.76 -7.30
N GLY A 124 -4.62 -13.33 -8.22
CA GLY A 124 -5.00 -12.69 -9.48
C GLY A 124 -4.26 -11.38 -9.74
N PRO A 125 -4.52 -10.72 -10.87
CA PRO A 125 -3.94 -9.42 -11.20
C PRO A 125 -4.25 -8.42 -10.09
N THR A 126 -3.22 -7.81 -9.51
CA THR A 126 -3.36 -6.92 -8.35
C THR A 126 -2.92 -5.52 -8.74
N ILE A 127 -3.78 -4.52 -8.50
CA ILE A 127 -3.45 -3.11 -8.71
C ILE A 127 -2.38 -2.70 -7.69
N VAL A 128 -1.22 -2.26 -8.16
CA VAL A 128 -0.10 -1.80 -7.31
C VAL A 128 0.11 -0.30 -7.35
N ARG A 129 -0.52 0.38 -8.31
CA ARG A 129 -0.47 1.83 -8.47
C ARG A 129 -1.71 2.30 -9.22
N ILE A 130 -2.25 3.44 -8.83
CA ILE A 130 -3.27 4.18 -9.57
C ILE A 130 -2.77 5.60 -9.74
N GLU A 131 -2.74 6.07 -10.97
CA GLU A 131 -2.52 7.47 -11.32
C GLU A 131 -3.85 8.10 -11.66
N HIS A 132 -4.07 9.34 -11.21
CA HIS A 132 -5.32 10.06 -11.43
C HIS A 132 -5.07 11.27 -12.32
N GLY A 133 -5.69 11.27 -13.51
CA GLY A 133 -5.66 12.40 -14.43
C GLY A 133 -6.76 13.44 -14.23
N GLY A 134 -7.73 13.14 -13.36
CA GLY A 134 -8.93 13.94 -13.13
C GLY A 134 -9.67 13.42 -11.90
N TYR A 135 -10.95 13.77 -11.77
CA TYR A 135 -11.75 13.37 -10.61
C TYR A 135 -11.75 11.84 -10.46
N PRO A 136 -11.30 11.28 -9.32
CA PRO A 136 -11.27 9.85 -9.14
C PRO A 136 -12.69 9.32 -9.19
N LEU A 137 -12.96 8.43 -10.15
CA LEU A 137 -14.20 7.67 -10.19
C LEU A 137 -14.32 6.90 -8.87
N HIS A 138 -15.42 7.08 -8.13
CA HIS A 138 -15.69 6.36 -6.88
C HIS A 138 -16.16 4.95 -7.19
N VAL A 139 -15.23 4.16 -7.70
CA VAL A 139 -15.33 2.71 -7.78
C VAL A 139 -14.61 2.11 -6.59
N ASN A 140 -15.02 0.92 -6.17
CA ASN A 140 -14.32 0.16 -5.14
C ASN A 140 -13.02 -0.45 -5.69
N LEU A 141 -12.19 0.38 -6.32
CA LEU A 141 -10.86 0.06 -6.81
C LEU A 141 -9.86 0.95 -6.08
N HIS A 142 -8.88 0.31 -5.47
CA HIS A 142 -7.82 0.94 -4.73
C HIS A 142 -6.52 0.17 -4.99
N VAL A 143 -5.38 0.75 -4.60
CA VAL A 143 -4.14 -0.02 -4.57
C VAL A 143 -4.34 -1.22 -3.64
N GLY A 144 -4.01 -2.42 -4.12
CA GLY A 144 -4.29 -3.70 -3.49
C GLY A 144 -5.53 -4.43 -4.02
N SER A 145 -6.40 -3.80 -4.81
CA SER A 145 -7.55 -4.49 -5.41
C SER A 145 -7.10 -5.63 -6.33
N VAL A 146 -7.70 -6.81 -6.16
CA VAL A 146 -7.44 -8.00 -6.97
C VAL A 146 -8.54 -8.13 -8.02
N MET A 147 -8.15 -8.12 -9.29
CA MET A 147 -9.06 -8.16 -10.42
C MET A 147 -9.50 -9.61 -10.68
N SER A 148 -10.80 -9.84 -10.84
CA SER A 148 -11.31 -11.14 -11.30
C SER A 148 -10.78 -11.45 -12.70
N LEU A 149 -10.29 -12.68 -12.89
CA LEU A 149 -9.74 -13.15 -14.17
C LEU A 149 -10.80 -13.19 -15.29
N ASP A 150 -12.07 -13.35 -14.93
CA ASP A 150 -13.13 -13.65 -15.90
C ASP A 150 -13.94 -12.41 -16.27
N THR A 151 -14.22 -11.55 -15.30
CA THR A 151 -15.20 -10.47 -15.48
C THR A 151 -14.56 -9.12 -15.83
N THR A 152 -13.29 -8.93 -15.50
CA THR A 152 -12.60 -7.64 -15.69
C THR A 152 -11.77 -7.64 -16.97
N ALA A 153 -11.62 -6.47 -17.61
CA ALA A 153 -10.72 -6.32 -18.76
C ALA A 153 -9.28 -6.70 -18.40
N THR A 154 -8.80 -6.28 -17.22
CA THR A 154 -7.47 -6.63 -16.71
C THR A 154 -7.31 -8.15 -16.55
N GLY A 155 -8.28 -8.82 -15.94
CA GLY A 155 -8.30 -10.28 -15.80
C GLY A 155 -8.23 -11.02 -17.13
N ARG A 156 -9.04 -10.59 -18.11
CA ARG A 156 -9.05 -11.20 -19.44
C ARG A 156 -7.76 -10.96 -20.22
N VAL A 157 -7.11 -9.80 -20.07
CA VAL A 157 -5.75 -9.56 -20.60
C VAL A 157 -4.76 -10.54 -19.97
N PHE A 158 -4.79 -10.71 -18.65
CA PHE A 158 -3.93 -11.70 -17.99
C PHE A 158 -4.23 -13.12 -18.47
N ARG A 159 -5.49 -13.54 -18.64
CA ARG A 159 -5.81 -14.86 -19.24
C ARG A 159 -5.30 -15.01 -20.67
N ALA A 160 -5.34 -13.95 -21.48
CA ALA A 160 -4.93 -14.01 -22.87
C ALA A 160 -3.40 -14.12 -23.01
N PHE A 161 -2.63 -13.42 -22.17
CA PHE A 161 -1.19 -13.25 -22.36
C PHE A 161 -0.31 -13.80 -21.23
N GLY A 162 -0.89 -14.22 -20.11
CA GLY A 162 -0.19 -14.73 -18.95
C GLY A 162 0.35 -16.15 -19.12
N ASP A 163 1.26 -16.53 -18.23
CA ASP A 163 1.79 -17.90 -18.17
C ASP A 163 0.70 -18.89 -17.71
N PRO A 164 0.45 -20.01 -18.43
CA PRO A 164 -0.62 -20.95 -18.11
C PRO A 164 -0.53 -21.52 -16.69
N ALA A 165 0.67 -21.88 -16.21
CA ALA A 165 0.83 -22.45 -14.88
C ALA A 165 0.55 -21.41 -13.78
N GLN A 166 0.95 -20.16 -14.01
CA GLN A 166 0.63 -19.06 -13.12
C GLN A 166 -0.89 -18.77 -13.10
N LEU A 167 -1.53 -18.76 -14.26
CA LEU A 167 -2.97 -18.52 -14.40
C LEU A 167 -3.81 -19.63 -13.74
N ASP A 168 -3.42 -20.90 -13.89
CA ASP A 168 -4.10 -22.01 -13.23
C ASP A 168 -4.02 -21.88 -11.70
N ALA A 169 -2.85 -21.49 -11.18
CA ALA A 169 -2.67 -21.23 -9.75
C ALA A 169 -3.51 -20.03 -9.26
N MET A 170 -3.62 -18.96 -10.07
CA MET A 170 -4.48 -17.81 -9.77
C MET A 170 -5.96 -18.21 -9.78
N ALA A 171 -6.41 -18.91 -10.81
CA ALA A 171 -7.80 -19.34 -10.98
C ALA A 171 -8.23 -20.28 -9.84
N ALA A 172 -7.39 -21.25 -9.47
CA ALA A 172 -7.61 -22.10 -8.31
C ALA A 172 -7.72 -21.31 -7.00
N SER A 173 -6.98 -20.19 -6.89
CA SER A 173 -7.05 -19.31 -5.72
C SER A 173 -8.30 -18.43 -5.71
N GLN A 174 -8.87 -18.10 -6.88
CA GLN A 174 -10.11 -17.32 -7.00
C GLN A 174 -11.38 -18.16 -6.79
N ALA A 175 -11.32 -19.48 -7.04
CA ALA A 175 -12.46 -20.41 -6.94
C ALA A 175 -13.14 -20.48 -5.55
N GLY A 176 -12.56 -19.91 -4.51
CA GLY A 176 -13.15 -19.77 -3.16
C GLY A 176 -13.03 -18.37 -2.55
N ALA A 177 -12.68 -17.35 -3.35
CA ALA A 177 -12.40 -16.00 -2.85
C ALA A 177 -13.66 -15.14 -2.61
N GLY A 178 -14.83 -15.54 -3.12
CA GLY A 178 -16.09 -14.82 -2.94
C GLY A 178 -16.03 -13.35 -3.39
N ASP A 179 -16.80 -12.47 -2.72
CA ASP A 179 -16.92 -11.02 -3.02
C ASP A 179 -15.63 -10.19 -2.78
N THR A 180 -14.51 -10.82 -2.42
CA THR A 180 -13.25 -10.10 -2.15
C THR A 180 -12.50 -9.66 -3.42
N LEU A 181 -12.88 -10.20 -4.58
CA LEU A 181 -12.31 -9.85 -5.87
C LEU A 181 -13.05 -8.65 -6.46
N ALA A 182 -12.32 -7.66 -6.95
CA ALA A 182 -12.88 -6.60 -7.75
C ALA A 182 -13.51 -7.21 -9.01
N GLY A 183 -14.83 -7.14 -9.05
CA GLY A 183 -15.62 -7.67 -10.15
C GLY A 183 -16.13 -9.09 -10.04
N ALA A 184 -16.06 -9.74 -8.88
CA ALA A 184 -16.72 -11.04 -8.68
C ALA A 184 -18.26 -10.95 -8.66
N GLU A 185 -18.84 -9.74 -8.61
CA GLU A 185 -20.28 -9.50 -8.61
C GLU A 185 -20.91 -9.96 -9.94
N GLY A 186 -21.84 -10.92 -9.84
CA GLY A 186 -22.54 -11.48 -10.99
C GLY A 186 -21.83 -12.70 -11.59
N THR A 187 -22.14 -13.89 -11.07
CA THR A 187 -21.75 -15.16 -11.68
C THR A 187 -22.46 -15.29 -13.04
N GLN A 188 -21.76 -14.93 -14.12
CA GLN A 188 -22.18 -15.37 -15.45
C GLN A 188 -21.90 -16.88 -15.55
N PRO A 189 -22.74 -17.66 -16.25
CA PRO A 189 -22.39 -19.03 -16.61
C PRO A 189 -21.02 -19.02 -17.28
N ALA A 190 -20.10 -19.87 -16.84
CA ALA A 190 -18.80 -19.99 -17.49
C ALA A 190 -19.04 -20.28 -18.98
N PRO A 191 -18.52 -19.47 -19.91
CA PRO A 191 -18.60 -19.78 -21.33
C PRO A 191 -18.00 -21.17 -21.56
N ASP A 192 -18.50 -21.88 -22.57
CA ASP A 192 -17.88 -23.14 -22.94
C ASP A 192 -16.39 -22.91 -23.31
N ALA A 193 -15.57 -23.95 -23.18
CA ALA A 193 -14.13 -23.83 -23.36
C ALA A 193 -13.74 -23.31 -24.76
N ALA A 194 -14.56 -23.56 -25.78
CA ALA A 194 -14.30 -23.11 -27.15
C ALA A 194 -14.59 -21.61 -27.32
N ALA A 195 -15.70 -21.12 -26.77
CA ALA A 195 -16.06 -19.71 -26.74
C ALA A 195 -15.03 -18.91 -25.93
N GLN A 196 -14.58 -19.46 -24.80
CA GLN A 196 -13.52 -18.84 -24.00
C GLN A 196 -12.20 -18.75 -24.79
N LEU A 197 -11.79 -19.82 -25.46
CA LEU A 197 -10.58 -19.81 -26.28
C LEU A 197 -10.68 -18.79 -27.42
N ALA A 198 -11.80 -18.75 -28.13
CA ALA A 198 -12.04 -17.80 -29.21
C ALA A 198 -12.00 -16.34 -28.71
N GLU A 199 -12.54 -16.06 -27.52
CA GLU A 199 -12.45 -14.74 -26.89
C GLU A 199 -11.00 -14.36 -26.59
N LEU A 200 -10.22 -15.28 -25.99
CA LEU A 200 -8.80 -15.04 -25.70
C LEU A 200 -7.97 -14.82 -26.97
N ASP A 201 -8.23 -15.58 -28.03
CA ASP A 201 -7.57 -15.38 -29.33
C ASP A 201 -7.93 -14.03 -29.97
N ALA A 202 -9.18 -13.59 -29.81
CA ALA A 202 -9.59 -12.27 -30.27
C ALA A 202 -8.91 -11.15 -29.47
N ILE A 203 -8.70 -11.33 -28.16
CA ILE A 203 -7.93 -10.40 -27.32
C ILE A 203 -6.46 -10.36 -27.77
N ARG A 204 -5.85 -11.53 -28.03
CA ARG A 204 -4.47 -11.66 -28.54
C ARG A 204 -4.30 -10.91 -29.85
N ALA A 205 -5.24 -11.10 -30.79
CA ALA A 205 -5.21 -10.43 -32.08
C ALA A 205 -5.34 -8.90 -31.98
N ARG A 206 -6.16 -8.40 -31.05
CA ARG A 206 -6.35 -6.95 -30.84
C ARG A 206 -5.23 -6.28 -30.03
N GLY A 207 -4.58 -7.04 -29.14
CA GLY A 207 -3.59 -6.52 -28.19
C GLY A 207 -4.18 -5.61 -27.11
N ILE A 208 -5.51 -5.56 -26.97
CA ILE A 208 -6.24 -4.71 -26.03
C ILE A 208 -7.57 -5.37 -25.71
N GLU A 209 -8.08 -5.14 -24.51
CA GLU A 209 -9.39 -5.58 -24.07
C GLU A 209 -10.17 -4.44 -23.40
N ARG A 210 -11.50 -4.51 -23.45
CA ARG A 210 -12.37 -3.52 -22.81
C ARG A 210 -13.43 -4.19 -21.94
N SER A 211 -13.92 -3.46 -20.95
CA SER A 211 -15.12 -3.83 -20.20
C SER A 211 -16.07 -2.65 -20.21
N VAL A 212 -17.35 -2.90 -20.48
CA VAL A 212 -18.39 -1.86 -20.58
C VAL A 212 -19.51 -2.19 -19.61
N ASP A 213 -19.75 -1.31 -18.64
CA ASP A 213 -20.77 -1.46 -17.57
C ASP A 213 -20.68 -2.79 -16.81
N ARG A 214 -19.49 -3.39 -16.79
CA ARG A 214 -19.21 -4.68 -16.19
C ARG A 214 -17.81 -4.64 -15.59
N PRO A 215 -17.59 -5.24 -14.41
CA PRO A 215 -18.59 -5.86 -13.51
C PRO A 215 -19.53 -4.83 -12.85
N SER A 216 -19.10 -3.57 -12.76
CA SER A 216 -19.84 -2.51 -12.08
C SER A 216 -20.59 -1.64 -13.10
N PRO A 217 -21.93 -1.50 -12.98
CA PRO A 217 -22.70 -0.60 -13.83
C PRO A 217 -22.21 0.84 -13.74
N GLY A 218 -22.16 1.55 -14.87
CA GLY A 218 -21.67 2.93 -14.95
C GLY A 218 -20.14 3.04 -14.98
N VAL A 219 -19.41 1.92 -14.95
CA VAL A 219 -17.95 1.87 -14.99
C VAL A 219 -17.52 1.10 -16.23
N SER A 220 -16.60 1.70 -16.98
CA SER A 220 -15.97 1.06 -18.12
C SER A 220 -14.46 1.20 -18.06
N ALA A 221 -13.76 0.25 -18.68
CA ALA A 221 -12.31 0.18 -18.64
C ALA A 221 -11.73 -0.34 -19.95
N MET A 222 -10.51 0.08 -20.29
CA MET A 222 -9.70 -0.49 -21.35
C MET A 222 -8.34 -0.92 -20.80
N CYS A 223 -7.85 -2.08 -21.20
CA CYS A 223 -6.63 -2.68 -20.65
C CYS A 223 -5.71 -3.19 -21.76
N VAL A 224 -4.41 -2.91 -21.62
CA VAL A 224 -3.35 -3.42 -22.50
C VAL A 224 -2.27 -4.15 -21.70
N PRO A 225 -1.67 -5.21 -22.27
CA PRO A 225 -0.51 -5.88 -21.70
C PRO A 225 0.79 -5.07 -21.91
N VAL A 226 1.72 -5.19 -20.98
CA VAL A 226 3.13 -4.77 -21.13
C VAL A 226 4.01 -6.01 -21.05
N PHE A 227 4.87 -6.18 -22.04
CA PHE A 227 5.67 -7.40 -22.24
C PHE A 227 7.15 -7.17 -21.92
N ASP A 228 7.86 -8.25 -21.60
CA ASP A 228 9.33 -8.26 -21.66
C ASP A 228 9.84 -8.48 -23.10
N THR A 229 11.16 -8.48 -23.26
CA THR A 229 11.84 -8.73 -24.55
C THR A 229 11.60 -10.13 -25.12
N HIS A 230 11.07 -11.06 -24.33
CA HIS A 230 10.72 -12.42 -24.75
C HIS A 230 9.21 -12.56 -25.03
N GLY A 231 8.45 -11.46 -25.00
CA GLY A 231 7.01 -11.46 -25.22
C GLY A 231 6.19 -11.96 -24.02
N ARG A 232 6.78 -12.07 -22.83
CA ARG A 232 6.07 -12.52 -21.62
C ARG A 232 5.43 -11.34 -20.91
N LEU A 233 4.15 -11.47 -20.56
CA LEU A 233 3.40 -10.47 -19.81
C LEU A 233 4.09 -10.19 -18.46
N GLN A 234 4.42 -8.92 -18.19
CA GLN A 234 5.00 -8.48 -16.92
C GLN A 234 3.98 -7.74 -16.05
N LEU A 235 3.19 -6.86 -16.67
CA LEU A 235 2.13 -6.09 -16.03
C LEU A 235 1.09 -5.65 -17.06
N ALA A 236 0.01 -5.03 -16.61
CA ALA A 236 -0.98 -4.42 -17.48
C ALA A 236 -1.26 -2.96 -17.09
N LEU A 237 -1.56 -2.13 -18.09
CA LEU A 237 -2.05 -0.77 -17.92
C LEU A 237 -3.56 -0.76 -18.17
N THR A 238 -4.34 -0.17 -17.27
CA THR A 238 -5.80 -0.12 -17.38
C THR A 238 -6.30 1.31 -17.20
N VAL A 239 -6.96 1.88 -18.20
CA VAL A 239 -7.70 3.14 -18.08
C VAL A 239 -9.10 2.82 -17.59
N ILE A 240 -9.58 3.57 -16.58
CA ILE A 240 -10.86 3.35 -15.92
C ILE A 240 -11.60 4.67 -15.83
N GLY A 241 -12.88 4.68 -16.23
CA GLY A 241 -13.71 5.88 -16.26
C GLY A 241 -15.21 5.56 -16.18
N SER A 242 -16.00 6.62 -16.02
CA SER A 242 -17.46 6.52 -16.07
C SER A 242 -17.90 6.11 -17.48
N SER A 243 -18.78 5.12 -17.61
CA SER A 243 -19.30 4.67 -18.92
C SER A 243 -19.96 5.80 -19.72
N GLY A 244 -20.44 6.85 -19.06
CA GLY A 244 -21.01 8.02 -19.72
C GLY A 244 -19.99 8.96 -20.36
N SER A 245 -18.70 8.86 -20.02
CA SER A 245 -17.65 9.78 -20.50
C SER A 245 -16.45 9.09 -21.16
N ILE A 246 -16.17 7.83 -20.83
CA ILE A 246 -15.03 7.09 -21.38
C ILE A 246 -15.32 6.57 -22.80
N ASP A 247 -14.46 6.91 -23.75
CA ASP A 247 -14.48 6.30 -25.09
C ASP A 247 -13.80 4.92 -25.06
N VAL A 248 -14.63 3.87 -25.19
CA VAL A 248 -14.21 2.46 -25.22
C VAL A 248 -14.13 1.89 -26.65
N GLY A 249 -14.11 2.75 -27.66
CA GLY A 249 -13.88 2.38 -29.06
C GLY A 249 -12.49 1.78 -29.25
N TRP A 250 -12.40 0.69 -30.02
CA TRP A 250 -11.13 -0.01 -30.26
C TRP A 250 -10.08 0.84 -30.96
N ASP A 251 -10.51 1.86 -31.71
CA ASP A 251 -9.68 2.81 -32.46
C ASP A 251 -9.84 4.25 -31.93
N GLY A 252 -10.41 4.40 -30.73
CA GLY A 252 -10.58 5.70 -30.08
C GLY A 252 -9.27 6.31 -29.57
N PRO A 253 -9.30 7.57 -29.11
CA PRO A 253 -8.14 8.26 -28.57
C PRO A 253 -7.57 7.55 -27.33
N ILE A 254 -8.42 7.03 -26.44
CA ILE A 254 -7.99 6.29 -25.25
C ILE A 254 -7.29 4.99 -25.64
N ALA A 255 -7.87 4.22 -26.57
CA ALA A 255 -7.26 2.98 -27.05
C ALA A 255 -5.89 3.22 -27.71
N THR A 256 -5.77 4.31 -28.47
CA THR A 256 -4.51 4.71 -29.11
C THR A 256 -3.46 5.11 -28.08
N ALA A 257 -3.81 6.03 -27.16
CA ALA A 257 -2.90 6.49 -26.11
C ALA A 257 -2.45 5.35 -25.19
N LEU A 258 -3.36 4.43 -24.85
CA LEU A 258 -3.08 3.28 -24.01
C LEU A 258 -2.11 2.29 -24.71
N ARG A 259 -2.33 1.98 -26.00
CA ARG A 259 -1.40 1.17 -26.78
C ARG A 259 -0.02 1.84 -26.93
N ASP A 260 0.01 3.15 -27.13
CA ASP A 260 1.27 3.91 -27.21
C ASP A 260 2.05 3.85 -25.90
N ALA A 261 1.37 4.05 -24.77
CA ALA A 261 1.98 3.93 -23.45
C ALA A 261 2.57 2.53 -23.21
N ALA A 262 1.85 1.46 -23.57
CA ALA A 262 2.33 0.09 -23.43
C ALA A 262 3.50 -0.24 -24.37
N ARG A 263 3.47 0.24 -25.62
CA ARG A 263 4.58 0.09 -26.58
C ARG A 263 5.84 0.77 -26.07
N GLN A 264 5.72 2.01 -25.58
CA GLN A 264 6.85 2.74 -25.03
C GLN A 264 7.40 2.09 -23.76
N ALA A 265 6.53 1.63 -22.84
CA ALA A 265 6.96 0.90 -21.65
C ALA A 265 7.70 -0.40 -22.00
N THR A 266 7.18 -1.17 -22.96
CA THR A 266 7.81 -2.41 -23.46
C THR A 266 9.18 -2.13 -24.10
N ALA A 267 9.30 -1.03 -24.85
CA ALA A 267 10.56 -0.62 -25.47
C ALA A 267 11.60 -0.18 -24.41
N SER A 268 11.19 0.61 -23.41
CA SER A 268 12.05 1.04 -22.30
C SER A 268 12.60 -0.14 -21.50
N LEU A 269 11.77 -1.17 -21.28
CA LEU A 269 12.19 -2.41 -20.60
C LEU A 269 13.30 -3.16 -21.38
N GLY A 270 13.28 -3.10 -22.71
CA GLY A 270 14.34 -3.65 -23.55
C GLY A 270 15.65 -2.86 -23.50
N ALA A 271 15.58 -1.55 -23.24
CA ALA A 271 16.72 -0.63 -23.19
C ALA A 271 17.39 -0.56 -21.79
N GLU A 272 16.64 -0.74 -20.71
CA GLU A 272 17.14 -0.62 -19.32
C GLU A 272 18.25 -1.63 -18.94
N ARG A 273 18.50 -2.67 -19.73
CA ARG A 273 19.69 -3.53 -19.53
C ARG A 273 21.02 -2.78 -19.71
N ALA A 274 21.01 -1.59 -20.31
CA ALA A 274 22.22 -0.82 -20.62
C ALA A 274 22.62 0.25 -19.58
N GLU A 275 21.71 0.70 -18.70
CA GLU A 275 22.01 1.79 -17.76
C GLU A 275 21.47 1.52 -16.34
N SER A 276 22.40 1.40 -15.39
CA SER A 276 22.10 1.50 -13.96
C SER A 276 21.76 2.96 -13.63
N PRO A 277 20.56 3.25 -13.08
CA PRO A 277 20.12 4.61 -12.85
C PRO A 277 20.82 5.24 -11.64
N PRO A 278 20.89 6.59 -11.58
CA PRO A 278 21.46 7.30 -10.45
C PRO A 278 20.58 7.13 -9.20
N ALA A 279 21.24 7.01 -8.05
CA ALA A 279 20.58 6.84 -6.77
C ALA A 279 19.78 8.10 -6.37
N PRO A 280 18.56 7.96 -5.82
CA PRO A 280 17.92 9.07 -5.12
C PRO A 280 18.75 9.48 -3.90
N SER A 281 18.74 10.78 -3.57
CA SER A 281 19.52 11.36 -2.49
C SER A 281 19.23 10.68 -1.15
N ALA A 282 20.28 10.23 -0.47
CA ALA A 282 20.22 9.55 0.82
C ALA A 282 19.57 10.44 1.90
N GLY A 283 18.30 10.17 2.23
CA GLY A 283 17.69 10.63 3.47
C GLY A 283 18.19 9.81 4.66
N ALA A 284 18.15 10.38 5.86
CA ALA A 284 18.49 9.68 7.10
C ALA A 284 17.63 8.40 7.26
N PRO A 285 18.17 7.31 7.84
CA PRO A 285 17.40 6.08 8.07
C PRO A 285 16.18 6.38 8.96
N ARG A 286 14.98 6.20 8.40
CA ARG A 286 13.72 6.50 9.08
C ARG A 286 13.26 5.28 9.86
N VAL A 287 13.45 5.30 11.17
CA VAL A 287 13.00 4.21 12.06
C VAL A 287 11.49 4.33 12.26
N PRO A 288 10.72 3.23 12.10
CA PRO A 288 9.30 3.25 12.40
C PRO A 288 9.00 3.62 13.85
N PRO A 289 8.00 4.47 14.10
CA PRO A 289 7.62 4.87 15.45
C PRO A 289 7.13 3.69 16.32
N ALA A 290 6.55 2.64 15.71
CA ALA A 290 6.07 1.46 16.45
C ALA A 290 7.18 0.64 17.13
N LEU A 291 8.44 0.75 16.68
CA LEU A 291 9.57 0.04 17.31
C LEU A 291 10.16 0.79 18.49
N ALA A 292 9.81 2.06 18.69
CA ALA A 292 10.33 2.89 19.76
C ALA A 292 9.56 2.71 21.08
N ASP A 293 8.24 2.47 21.01
CA ASP A 293 7.36 2.53 22.20
C ASP A 293 7.11 1.17 22.89
N ASP A 294 7.35 0.03 22.21
CA ASP A 294 7.06 -1.33 22.73
C ASP A 294 8.24 -2.00 23.48
N ALA A 295 9.20 -1.21 23.98
CA ALA A 295 10.47 -1.70 24.53
C ALA A 295 10.37 -2.47 25.87
N LYS A 296 9.16 -2.71 26.43
CA LYS A 296 9.02 -3.55 27.63
C LYS A 296 7.87 -4.56 27.55
N ALA A 297 8.26 -5.80 27.89
CA ALA A 297 7.47 -6.91 28.41
C ALA A 297 6.94 -7.98 27.43
N GLN A 298 7.85 -8.69 26.74
CA GLN A 298 7.81 -10.16 26.61
C GLN A 298 9.13 -10.72 26.06
N ARG A 299 9.54 -11.91 26.53
CA ARG A 299 10.75 -12.64 26.05
C ARG A 299 10.55 -13.11 24.61
N GLY A 300 10.81 -12.21 23.66
CA GLY A 300 10.93 -12.53 22.25
C GLY A 300 12.23 -13.26 21.94
N ILE A 301 12.47 -13.54 20.66
CA ILE A 301 13.67 -14.22 20.17
C ILE A 301 14.69 -13.17 19.76
N ASN A 302 15.71 -12.97 20.59
CA ASN A 302 16.71 -11.89 20.41
C ASN A 302 17.36 -11.87 19.02
N ALA A 303 17.56 -13.04 18.40
CA ALA A 303 18.13 -13.11 17.05
C ALA A 303 17.21 -12.53 15.96
N LEU A 304 15.90 -12.46 16.19
CA LEU A 304 14.98 -11.79 15.27
C LEU A 304 15.11 -10.26 15.37
N ASP A 305 15.54 -9.69 16.50
CA ASP A 305 15.67 -8.24 16.64
C ASP A 305 16.71 -7.67 15.67
N SER A 306 17.91 -8.27 15.61
CA SER A 306 18.91 -7.89 14.62
C SER A 306 18.50 -8.18 13.17
N THR A 307 17.61 -9.16 12.97
CA THR A 307 17.01 -9.41 11.64
C THR A 307 16.07 -8.26 11.26
N GLY A 308 15.26 -7.81 12.22
CA GLY A 308 14.38 -6.66 12.08
C GLY A 308 15.14 -5.38 11.74
N GLU A 309 16.20 -5.07 12.49
CA GLU A 309 17.06 -3.91 12.25
C GLU A 309 17.58 -3.87 10.81
N LEU A 310 17.99 -5.02 10.26
CA LEU A 310 18.43 -5.12 8.85
C LEU A 310 17.28 -4.89 7.86
N LEU A 311 16.12 -5.51 8.07
CA LEU A 311 14.96 -5.34 7.18
C LEU A 311 14.47 -3.89 7.18
N LEU A 312 14.47 -3.24 8.34
CA LEU A 312 14.12 -1.84 8.49
C LEU A 312 15.14 -0.94 7.80
N ALA A 313 16.44 -1.16 8.03
CA ALA A 313 17.49 -0.40 7.37
C ALA A 313 17.37 -0.47 5.84
N LEU A 314 17.04 -1.66 5.30
CA LEU A 314 16.82 -1.84 3.87
C LEU A 314 15.58 -1.07 3.37
N VAL A 315 14.44 -1.24 4.03
CA VAL A 315 13.18 -0.55 3.66
C VAL A 315 13.32 0.97 3.77
N SER A 316 13.97 1.46 4.83
CA SER A 316 14.21 2.88 5.05
C SER A 316 15.18 3.48 4.03
N ALA A 317 16.11 2.69 3.48
CA ALA A 317 16.97 3.12 2.39
C ALA A 317 16.23 3.21 1.05
N GLY A 318 15.13 2.47 0.87
CA GLY A 318 14.32 2.46 -0.35
C GLY A 318 15.08 1.98 -1.59
N ARG A 319 16.22 1.29 -1.42
CA ARG A 319 17.08 0.81 -2.51
C ARG A 319 17.91 -0.40 -2.08
N ALA A 320 18.50 -1.07 -3.06
CA ALA A 320 19.44 -2.16 -2.81
C ALA A 320 20.63 -1.66 -2.02
N LEU A 321 21.05 -2.45 -1.04
CA LEU A 321 22.25 -2.18 -0.27
C LEU A 321 23.19 -3.37 -0.29
N PRO A 322 24.51 -3.17 -0.52
CA PRO A 322 25.50 -4.20 -0.27
C PRO A 322 25.59 -4.48 1.23
N LEU A 323 26.14 -5.65 1.60
CA LEU A 323 26.30 -6.08 3.00
C LEU A 323 26.85 -4.99 3.92
N ARG A 324 27.91 -4.30 3.49
CA ARG A 324 28.60 -3.28 4.29
C ARG A 324 27.66 -2.13 4.66
N ASP A 325 26.96 -1.59 3.66
CA ASP A 325 26.13 -0.41 3.83
C ASP A 325 24.84 -0.78 4.60
N LEU A 326 24.30 -1.98 4.36
CA LEU A 326 23.15 -2.49 5.09
C LEU A 326 23.48 -2.73 6.57
N ALA A 327 24.64 -3.32 6.87
CA ALA A 327 25.09 -3.53 8.24
C ALA A 327 25.33 -2.19 8.98
N ALA A 328 25.94 -1.22 8.29
CA ALA A 328 26.13 0.13 8.81
C ALA A 328 24.80 0.85 9.09
N ALA A 329 23.84 0.78 8.16
CA ALA A 329 22.52 1.38 8.32
C ALA A 329 21.72 0.72 9.46
N ALA A 330 21.93 -0.58 9.71
CA ALA A 330 21.35 -1.31 10.83
C ALA A 330 22.13 -1.19 12.15
N GLY A 331 23.21 -0.39 12.18
CA GLY A 331 24.00 -0.15 13.40
C GLY A 331 24.77 -1.37 13.92
N MET A 332 25.15 -2.32 13.05
CA MET A 332 25.83 -3.55 13.47
C MET A 332 27.02 -3.94 12.58
N PRO A 333 28.00 -4.72 13.08
CA PRO A 333 29.12 -5.20 12.26
C PRO A 333 28.66 -6.12 11.11
N ALA A 334 29.32 -6.04 9.95
CA ALA A 334 29.01 -6.89 8.79
C ALA A 334 29.08 -8.40 9.11
N ALA A 335 30.04 -8.81 9.95
CA ALA A 335 30.16 -10.20 10.40
C ALA A 335 28.96 -10.67 11.25
N LYS A 336 28.31 -9.75 11.98
CA LYS A 336 27.05 -10.02 12.69
C LYS A 336 25.87 -10.05 11.72
N ALA A 337 25.81 -9.12 10.77
CA ALA A 337 24.70 -9.02 9.82
C ALA A 337 24.62 -10.20 8.83
N PHE A 338 25.77 -10.66 8.33
CA PHE A 338 25.84 -11.61 7.21
C PHE A 338 25.05 -12.92 7.44
N PRO A 339 25.15 -13.61 8.59
CA PRO A 339 24.35 -14.81 8.84
C PRO A 339 22.83 -14.59 8.81
N HIS A 340 22.35 -13.40 9.23
CA HIS A 340 20.93 -13.05 9.15
C HIS A 340 20.50 -12.87 7.69
N LEU A 341 21.31 -12.18 6.89
CA LEU A 341 21.03 -11.96 5.47
C LEU A 341 21.04 -13.27 4.68
N VAL A 342 21.94 -14.20 5.00
CA VAL A 342 21.93 -15.55 4.42
C VAL A 342 20.61 -16.27 4.71
N SER A 343 20.13 -16.24 5.97
CA SER A 343 18.86 -16.86 6.31
C SER A 343 17.66 -16.15 5.69
N LEU A 344 17.66 -14.81 5.65
CA LEU A 344 16.63 -14.01 4.97
C LEU A 344 16.54 -14.31 3.47
N GLN A 345 17.69 -14.51 2.82
CA GLN A 345 17.78 -14.92 1.42
C GLN A 345 17.28 -16.36 1.24
N LYS A 346 17.68 -17.28 2.12
CA LYS A 346 17.28 -18.69 2.07
C LYS A 346 15.76 -18.87 2.19
N ILE A 347 15.11 -18.10 3.07
CA ILE A 347 13.64 -18.14 3.20
C ILE A 347 12.92 -17.31 2.13
N GLY A 348 13.65 -16.58 1.28
CA GLY A 348 13.11 -15.77 0.20
C GLY A 348 12.50 -14.43 0.63
N LEU A 349 12.68 -13.99 1.88
CA LEU A 349 12.29 -12.64 2.31
C LEU A 349 13.12 -11.58 1.60
N LEU A 350 14.42 -11.85 1.42
CA LEU A 350 15.33 -11.02 0.64
C LEU A 350 15.83 -11.77 -0.60
N GLY A 351 16.15 -11.02 -1.64
CA GLY A 351 16.93 -11.45 -2.79
C GLY A 351 18.32 -10.84 -2.75
N ARG A 352 19.19 -11.32 -3.65
CA ARG A 352 20.51 -10.73 -3.90
C ARG A 352 20.69 -10.59 -5.41
N ASP A 353 21.00 -9.38 -5.86
CA ASP A 353 21.25 -9.11 -7.28
C ASP A 353 22.67 -9.50 -7.71
N ASP A 354 22.96 -9.40 -9.01
CA ASP A 354 24.26 -9.74 -9.60
C ASP A 354 25.39 -8.84 -9.08
N ALA A 355 25.08 -7.62 -8.63
CA ALA A 355 26.01 -6.71 -7.98
C ALA A 355 26.26 -7.09 -6.49
N GLY A 356 25.60 -8.13 -5.99
CA GLY A 356 25.72 -8.61 -4.63
C GLY A 356 24.97 -7.76 -3.61
N CYS A 357 24.10 -6.85 -4.02
CA CYS A 357 23.25 -6.05 -3.15
C CYS A 357 21.98 -6.81 -2.76
N PHE A 358 21.51 -6.56 -1.53
CA PHE A 358 20.29 -7.16 -0.99
C PHE A 358 19.07 -6.31 -1.33
N ASP A 359 17.95 -7.00 -1.60
CA ASP A 359 16.65 -6.39 -1.94
C ASP A 359 15.48 -7.27 -1.48
N GLY A 360 14.24 -6.84 -1.68
CA GLY A 360 13.04 -7.64 -1.42
C GLY A 360 13.01 -8.92 -2.26
N GLY A 361 12.80 -10.06 -1.61
CA GLY A 361 12.70 -11.37 -2.25
C GLY A 361 11.27 -11.80 -2.56
N PRO A 362 11.08 -12.96 -3.22
CA PRO A 362 9.76 -13.45 -3.65
C PRO A 362 8.74 -13.63 -2.51
N LEU A 363 9.18 -14.10 -1.33
CA LEU A 363 8.31 -14.23 -0.17
C LEU A 363 7.92 -12.85 0.37
N GLY A 364 8.86 -11.89 0.39
CA GLY A 364 8.59 -10.50 0.77
C GLY A 364 7.56 -9.85 -0.17
N GLN A 365 7.70 -10.07 -1.48
CA GLN A 365 6.72 -9.64 -2.48
C GLN A 365 5.34 -10.25 -2.25
N ALA A 366 5.26 -11.56 -2.06
CA ALA A 366 4.00 -12.25 -1.83
C ALA A 366 3.29 -11.74 -0.57
N LEU A 367 4.03 -11.63 0.55
CA LEU A 367 3.51 -11.10 1.80
C LEU A 367 3.07 -9.65 1.68
N GLY A 368 3.81 -8.83 0.94
CA GLY A 368 3.46 -7.43 0.77
C GLY A 368 2.22 -7.21 -0.10
N LEU A 369 2.04 -8.01 -1.16
CA LEU A 369 0.79 -8.01 -1.93
C LEU A 369 -0.41 -8.45 -1.08
N ILE A 370 -0.25 -9.49 -0.24
CA ILE A 370 -1.29 -9.93 0.68
C ILE A 370 -1.58 -8.85 1.73
N ALA A 371 -0.55 -8.21 2.29
CA ALA A 371 -0.71 -7.13 3.25
C ALA A 371 -1.49 -5.97 2.62
N MET A 372 -1.14 -5.57 1.39
CA MET A 372 -1.78 -4.49 0.64
C MET A 372 -3.27 -4.73 0.44
N GLN A 373 -3.65 -5.97 0.09
CA GLN A 373 -5.06 -6.38 -0.06
C GLN A 373 -5.86 -6.30 1.24
N ARG A 374 -5.19 -6.37 2.40
CA ARG A 374 -5.83 -6.48 3.72
C ARG A 374 -5.77 -5.20 4.54
N VAL A 375 -5.15 -4.15 4.01
CA VAL A 375 -5.14 -2.83 4.62
C VAL A 375 -6.58 -2.31 4.74
N SER A 376 -7.03 -2.08 5.97
CA SER A 376 -8.37 -1.55 6.23
C SER A 376 -8.25 -0.31 7.11
N PRO A 377 -8.56 0.89 6.59
CA PRO A 377 -8.40 2.14 7.34
C PRO A 377 -9.11 2.11 8.69
N THR A 378 -10.36 1.65 8.73
CA THR A 378 -11.15 1.57 9.95
C THR A 378 -10.56 0.57 10.95
N ARG A 379 -10.30 -0.68 10.52
CA ARG A 379 -9.78 -1.72 11.43
C ARG A 379 -8.37 -1.41 11.92
N ASP A 380 -7.52 -0.88 11.04
CA ASP A 380 -6.13 -0.59 11.38
C ASP A 380 -5.97 0.67 12.24
N ALA A 381 -6.92 1.61 12.18
CA ALA A 381 -6.93 2.81 13.02
C ALA A 381 -7.61 2.63 14.40
N GLU A 382 -8.45 1.61 14.57
CA GLU A 382 -9.29 1.39 15.76
C GLU A 382 -8.52 1.54 17.08
N ALA A 383 -7.44 0.78 17.25
CA ALA A 383 -6.67 0.78 18.50
C ALA A 383 -6.04 2.15 18.82
N GLU A 384 -5.61 2.89 17.79
CA GLU A 384 -5.05 4.23 17.97
C GLU A 384 -6.11 5.27 18.30
N ILE A 385 -7.28 5.19 17.66
CA ILE A 385 -8.41 6.10 17.93
C ILE A 385 -8.82 5.96 19.41
N VAL A 386 -8.98 4.72 19.88
CA VAL A 386 -9.33 4.43 21.29
C VAL A 386 -8.22 4.91 22.24
N ALA A 387 -6.95 4.64 21.92
CA ALA A 387 -5.83 5.07 22.75
C ALA A 387 -5.71 6.61 22.84
N LEU A 388 -5.90 7.31 21.72
CA LEU A 388 -5.92 8.78 21.67
C LEU A 388 -7.06 9.36 22.51
N ALA A 389 -8.27 8.81 22.40
CA ALA A 389 -9.42 9.27 23.17
C ALA A 389 -9.16 9.09 24.68
N ALA A 390 -8.65 7.93 25.08
CA ALA A 390 -8.29 7.64 26.47
C ALA A 390 -7.17 8.54 27.00
N ALA A 391 -6.14 8.81 26.19
CA ALA A 391 -4.98 9.62 26.59
C ALA A 391 -5.32 11.12 26.71
N THR A 392 -6.33 11.60 25.99
CA THR A 392 -6.67 13.03 25.90
C THR A 392 -7.96 13.41 26.64
N ASP A 393 -8.77 12.42 27.04
CA ASP A 393 -10.13 12.61 27.57
C ASP A 393 -11.02 13.43 26.60
N MET A 394 -10.73 13.35 25.29
CA MET A 394 -11.43 14.05 24.22
C MET A 394 -11.97 13.07 23.19
N SER A 395 -12.97 13.51 22.43
CA SER A 395 -13.54 12.66 21.37
C SER A 395 -12.57 12.62 20.19
N VAL A 396 -12.47 11.46 19.52
CA VAL A 396 -11.57 11.25 18.39
C VAL A 396 -12.35 10.75 17.19
N ALA A 397 -12.26 11.47 16.08
CA ALA A 397 -12.89 11.10 14.82
C ALA A 397 -11.84 10.71 13.78
N ALA A 398 -12.16 9.70 12.96
CA ALA A 398 -11.43 9.40 11.74
C ALA A 398 -12.34 9.62 10.54
N ALA A 399 -11.82 10.32 9.54
CA ALA A 399 -12.51 10.59 8.29
C ALA A 399 -11.71 10.09 7.09
N THR A 400 -12.41 9.73 6.02
CA THR A 400 -11.85 9.41 4.70
C THR A 400 -12.48 10.32 3.64
N LEU A 401 -11.86 10.44 2.47
CA LEU A 401 -12.44 11.20 1.37
C LEU A 401 -13.47 10.33 0.64
N GLY A 402 -14.75 10.67 0.78
CA GLY A 402 -15.85 10.03 0.06
C GLY A 402 -16.27 10.82 -1.20
N PRO A 403 -17.30 10.34 -1.94
CA PRO A 403 -17.80 10.97 -3.15
C PRO A 403 -18.36 12.37 -2.93
N LEU A 404 -18.92 12.60 -1.75
CA LEU A 404 -19.43 13.89 -1.33
C LEU A 404 -18.41 14.65 -0.50
N GLY A 405 -17.12 14.31 -0.53
CA GLY A 405 -16.07 14.96 0.26
C GLY A 405 -15.71 14.22 1.55
N PRO A 406 -15.01 14.88 2.48
CA PRO A 406 -14.52 14.25 3.70
C PRO A 406 -15.66 13.70 4.55
N THR A 407 -15.66 12.40 4.83
CA THR A 407 -16.74 11.72 5.55
C THR A 407 -16.19 11.02 6.78
N VAL A 408 -16.83 11.23 7.93
CA VAL A 408 -16.49 10.52 9.18
C VAL A 408 -16.83 9.05 9.05
N ILE A 409 -15.86 8.17 9.29
CA ILE A 409 -16.03 6.71 9.23
C ILE A 409 -15.93 6.01 10.58
N ARG A 410 -15.39 6.72 11.59
CA ARG A 410 -15.28 6.26 12.97
C ARG A 410 -15.28 7.45 13.92
N LEU A 411 -16.01 7.34 15.03
CA LEU A 411 -16.04 8.32 16.10
C LEU A 411 -15.96 7.59 17.44
N GLU A 412 -14.94 7.91 18.23
CA GLU A 412 -14.83 7.51 19.64
C GLU A 412 -15.22 8.70 20.51
N GLU A 413 -16.29 8.55 21.27
CA GLU A 413 -16.80 9.60 22.14
C GLU A 413 -16.03 9.61 23.46
N SER A 414 -15.75 10.81 23.98
CA SER A 414 -15.17 10.93 25.32
C SER A 414 -16.17 10.51 26.39
N ALA A 415 -15.68 10.19 27.59
CA ALA A 415 -16.54 9.91 28.74
C ALA A 415 -17.39 11.12 29.19
N ARG A 416 -17.03 12.33 28.72
CA ARG A 416 -17.77 13.58 28.90
C ARG A 416 -18.05 14.19 27.53
N PRO A 417 -18.95 13.59 26.74
CA PRO A 417 -19.16 14.01 25.37
C PRO A 417 -19.74 15.43 25.38
N GLN A 418 -19.13 16.31 24.60
CA GLN A 418 -19.72 17.61 24.31
C GLN A 418 -20.84 17.38 23.30
N HIS A 419 -21.98 18.08 23.44
CA HIS A 419 -23.11 17.94 22.51
C HIS A 419 -22.74 18.48 21.12
N VAL A 420 -22.05 17.67 20.34
CA VAL A 420 -21.74 17.89 18.92
C VAL A 420 -22.51 16.81 18.17
N SER A 421 -23.33 17.21 17.18
CA SER A 421 -24.08 16.29 16.33
C SER A 421 -23.22 15.63 15.25
N LEU A 422 -22.02 15.16 15.63
CA LEU A 422 -21.12 14.44 14.73
C LEU A 422 -21.46 12.96 14.79
N GLN A 423 -21.70 12.33 13.63
CA GLN A 423 -21.99 10.91 13.52
C GLN A 423 -21.13 10.26 12.45
N VAL A 424 -21.00 8.94 12.49
CA VAL A 424 -20.46 8.19 11.35
C VAL A 424 -21.36 8.44 10.14
N GLY A 425 -20.75 8.78 9.00
CA GLY A 425 -21.44 9.20 7.79
C GLY A 425 -21.57 10.72 7.62
N THR A 426 -21.26 11.53 8.64
CA THR A 426 -21.26 12.99 8.50
C THR A 426 -20.21 13.45 7.48
N VAL A 427 -20.63 14.28 6.52
CA VAL A 427 -19.77 14.92 5.53
C VAL A 427 -19.29 16.28 6.07
N MET A 428 -17.98 16.50 6.06
CA MET A 428 -17.32 17.68 6.61
C MET A 428 -17.01 18.71 5.53
N SER A 429 -17.14 19.99 5.86
CA SER A 429 -16.74 21.10 4.97
C SER A 429 -15.24 21.11 4.71
N LEU A 430 -14.85 21.29 3.44
CA LEU A 430 -13.45 21.42 3.00
C LEU A 430 -12.81 22.71 3.51
N VAL A 431 -13.63 23.75 3.75
CA VAL A 431 -13.13 25.08 4.13
C VAL A 431 -13.27 25.34 5.62
N ASN A 432 -14.38 24.91 6.24
CA ASN A 432 -14.69 25.30 7.62
C ASN A 432 -14.11 24.34 8.66
N THR A 433 -13.76 23.11 8.29
CA THR A 433 -13.30 22.09 9.24
C THR A 433 -11.82 21.79 9.09
N ALA A 434 -11.13 21.47 10.18
CA ALA A 434 -9.73 21.05 10.13
C ALA A 434 -9.57 19.75 9.32
N ILE A 435 -10.50 18.80 9.47
CA ILE A 435 -10.56 17.57 8.67
C ILE A 435 -10.57 17.89 7.17
N GLY A 436 -11.49 18.74 6.74
CA GLY A 436 -11.65 19.06 5.33
C GLY A 436 -10.49 19.84 4.74
N ARG A 437 -9.90 20.78 5.50
CA ARG A 437 -8.73 21.54 5.05
C ARG A 437 -7.49 20.66 4.88
N ILE A 438 -7.34 19.63 5.70
CA ILE A 438 -6.25 18.66 5.54
C ILE A 438 -6.40 17.85 4.27
N PHE A 439 -7.61 17.36 3.97
CA PHE A 439 -7.86 16.71 2.69
C PHE A 439 -7.61 17.68 1.52
N ALA A 440 -8.15 18.91 1.59
CA ALA A 440 -7.96 19.93 0.56
C ALA A 440 -6.46 20.24 0.30
N ALA A 441 -5.64 20.26 1.35
CA ALA A 441 -4.20 20.52 1.24
C ALA A 441 -3.45 19.44 0.44
N GLY A 442 -3.99 18.21 0.39
CA GLY A 442 -3.42 17.07 -0.34
C GLY A 442 -4.02 16.82 -1.73
N MET A 443 -4.96 17.65 -2.20
CA MET A 443 -5.60 17.52 -3.52
C MET A 443 -4.85 18.33 -4.59
N SER A 444 -5.03 17.97 -5.86
CA SER A 444 -4.71 18.87 -6.97
C SER A 444 -5.70 20.03 -7.05
N ASP A 445 -5.28 21.14 -7.64
CA ASP A 445 -6.10 22.36 -7.73
C ASP A 445 -7.41 22.11 -8.51
N ASP A 446 -7.39 21.30 -9.55
CA ASP A 446 -8.58 20.97 -10.35
C ASP A 446 -9.61 20.17 -9.54
N VAL A 447 -9.16 19.12 -8.83
CA VAL A 447 -10.03 18.30 -7.99
C VAL A 447 -10.61 19.12 -6.84
N LEU A 448 -9.81 20.01 -6.25
CA LEU A 448 -10.25 20.90 -5.20
C LEU A 448 -11.29 21.91 -5.70
N ALA A 449 -11.07 22.52 -6.86
CA ALA A 449 -11.99 23.50 -7.46
C ALA A 449 -13.38 22.90 -7.69
N ASP A 450 -13.44 21.69 -8.27
CA ASP A 450 -14.70 20.99 -8.52
C ASP A 450 -15.43 20.62 -7.23
N LEU A 451 -14.70 20.16 -6.20
CA LEU A 451 -15.32 19.85 -4.92
C LEU A 451 -15.87 21.11 -4.25
N LEU A 452 -15.13 22.22 -4.26
CA LEU A 452 -15.59 23.50 -3.70
C LEU A 452 -16.84 24.01 -4.42
N ALA A 453 -16.91 23.88 -5.75
CA ALA A 453 -18.10 24.25 -6.53
C ALA A 453 -19.35 23.48 -6.11
N ASN A 454 -19.20 22.22 -5.71
CA ASN A 454 -20.29 21.36 -5.25
C ASN A 454 -20.56 21.44 -3.74
N GLU A 455 -19.74 22.15 -2.95
CA GLU A 455 -19.87 22.23 -1.49
C GLU A 455 -21.19 22.82 -0.99
N PRO A 456 -21.73 23.92 -1.58
CA PRO A 456 -23.00 24.51 -1.14
C PRO A 456 -24.19 23.55 -1.31
N VAL A 457 -24.17 22.76 -2.37
CA VAL A 457 -25.19 21.73 -2.65
C VAL A 457 -25.12 20.62 -1.60
N ARG A 458 -23.90 20.24 -1.18
CA ARG A 458 -23.67 19.19 -0.19
C ARG A 458 -24.04 19.60 1.24
N LEU A 459 -23.80 20.86 1.61
CA LEU A 459 -23.92 21.35 2.99
C LEU A 459 -25.15 22.25 3.23
N ALA A 460 -26.18 22.15 2.38
CA ALA A 460 -27.54 22.69 2.55
C ALA A 460 -27.61 24.03 3.33
N GLY A 461 -27.05 25.11 2.76
CA GLY A 461 -27.13 26.46 3.34
C GLY A 461 -25.78 27.07 3.75
N SER A 462 -24.68 26.36 3.53
CA SER A 462 -23.33 26.97 3.54
C SER A 462 -23.16 27.84 2.29
N GLY A 463 -22.82 29.12 2.43
CA GLY A 463 -22.49 29.98 1.29
C GLY A 463 -21.32 29.41 0.46
N PRO A 464 -21.17 29.80 -0.81
CA PRO A 464 -20.05 29.34 -1.64
C PRO A 464 -18.73 29.65 -0.95
N ALA A 465 -17.99 28.62 -0.60
CA ALA A 465 -16.67 28.77 -0.03
C ALA A 465 -15.70 29.15 -1.16
N GLN A 466 -15.09 30.32 -1.08
CA GLN A 466 -14.11 30.77 -2.08
C GLN A 466 -12.71 30.34 -1.65
N ALA A 467 -11.95 29.74 -2.58
CA ALA A 467 -10.53 29.48 -2.43
C ALA A 467 -9.73 30.78 -2.57
N ASP A 468 -9.94 31.69 -1.64
CA ASP A 468 -9.23 32.96 -1.56
C ASP A 468 -7.74 32.75 -1.22
N GLU A 469 -6.98 33.84 -1.25
CA GLU A 469 -5.54 33.81 -0.97
C GLU A 469 -5.24 33.30 0.45
N ALA A 470 -6.08 33.64 1.42
CA ALA A 470 -5.96 33.19 2.80
C ALA A 470 -6.12 31.67 2.93
N PHE A 471 -7.10 31.10 2.22
CA PHE A 471 -7.33 29.66 2.16
C PHE A 471 -6.13 28.96 1.53
N ARG A 472 -5.62 29.44 0.39
CA ARG A 472 -4.44 28.86 -0.28
C ARG A 472 -3.18 28.93 0.59
N ALA A 473 -2.94 30.06 1.24
CA ALA A 473 -1.82 30.23 2.19
C ALA A 473 -1.93 29.25 3.36
N ARG A 474 -3.15 29.04 3.86
CA ARG A 474 -3.42 28.05 4.90
C ARG A 474 -3.17 26.62 4.42
N LEU A 475 -3.60 26.24 3.22
CA LEU A 475 -3.29 24.92 2.66
C LEU A 475 -1.77 24.69 2.51
N ALA A 476 -1.02 25.74 2.16
CA ALA A 476 0.44 25.67 2.11
C ALA A 476 1.06 25.45 3.51
N ALA A 477 0.56 26.12 4.55
CA ALA A 477 0.97 25.87 5.93
C ALA A 477 0.65 24.43 6.37
N ILE A 478 -0.55 23.93 6.07
CA ILE A 478 -0.96 22.55 6.38
C ILE A 478 -0.03 21.53 5.70
N ARG A 479 0.39 21.79 4.44
CA ARG A 479 1.36 20.92 3.75
C ARG A 479 2.74 20.89 4.43
N ALA A 480 3.14 21.98 5.09
CA ALA A 480 4.40 22.05 5.82
C ALA A 480 4.31 21.38 7.21
N ASP A 481 3.23 21.67 7.94
CA ASP A 481 3.08 21.27 9.34
C ASP A 481 2.41 19.89 9.51
N ALA A 482 1.71 19.41 8.48
CA ALA A 482 0.85 18.23 8.52
C ALA A 482 -0.18 18.27 9.68
N LEU A 483 -0.71 19.46 9.96
CA LEU A 483 -1.60 19.72 11.08
C LEU A 483 -2.51 20.90 10.75
N ASP A 484 -3.74 20.88 11.26
CA ASP A 484 -4.61 22.07 11.23
C ASP A 484 -5.52 22.14 12.45
N PHE A 485 -5.96 23.35 12.79
CA PHE A 485 -6.86 23.62 13.91
C PHE A 485 -8.15 24.33 13.49
N ALA A 486 -9.27 24.00 14.11
CA ALA A 486 -10.52 24.75 13.99
C ALA A 486 -11.04 25.11 15.37
N PHE A 487 -11.50 26.35 15.55
CA PHE A 487 -12.02 26.85 16.82
C PHE A 487 -13.31 27.64 16.59
N ASP A 488 -14.33 27.33 17.38
CA ASP A 488 -15.61 28.04 17.48
C ASP A 488 -16.40 28.15 16.16
N ALA A 489 -15.94 27.47 15.10
CA ALA A 489 -16.56 27.36 13.80
C ALA A 489 -16.25 25.96 13.21
N PRO A 490 -17.24 25.28 12.60
CA PRO A 490 -18.62 25.71 12.40
C PRO A 490 -19.49 25.65 13.67
N VAL A 491 -19.00 25.04 14.75
CA VAL A 491 -19.74 24.90 16.01
C VAL A 491 -19.09 25.78 17.10
N PRO A 492 -19.82 26.78 17.64
CA PRO A 492 -19.32 27.61 18.75
C PRO A 492 -18.97 26.78 19.99
N GLY A 493 -17.85 27.11 20.65
CA GLY A 493 -17.43 26.41 21.86
C GLY A 493 -16.67 25.10 21.62
N ILE A 494 -16.43 24.73 20.36
CA ILE A 494 -15.71 23.51 19.97
C ILE A 494 -14.33 23.84 19.42
N GLY A 495 -13.32 23.14 19.93
CA GLY A 495 -11.96 23.10 19.40
C GLY A 495 -11.70 21.78 18.70
N THR A 496 -10.96 21.82 17.61
CA THR A 496 -10.52 20.63 16.87
C THR A 496 -9.09 20.81 16.43
N VAL A 497 -8.29 19.75 16.58
CA VAL A 497 -7.00 19.60 15.90
C VAL A 497 -7.05 18.34 15.06
N ALA A 498 -6.54 18.41 13.83
CA ALA A 498 -6.54 17.28 12.91
C ALA A 498 -5.17 17.11 12.25
N ALA A 499 -4.84 15.86 11.88
CA ALA A 499 -3.61 15.50 11.18
C ALA A 499 -3.87 14.40 10.14
N PRO A 500 -3.15 14.40 9.00
CA PRO A 500 -3.27 13.40 7.96
C PRO A 500 -2.59 12.09 8.36
N VAL A 501 -3.17 11.00 7.90
CA VAL A 501 -2.56 9.67 7.86
C VAL A 501 -2.30 9.34 6.41
N PHE A 502 -1.04 9.13 6.06
CA PHE A 502 -0.61 8.83 4.69
C PHE A 502 -0.58 7.33 4.43
N ASP A 503 -0.93 6.92 3.21
CA ASP A 503 -0.60 5.59 2.73
C ASP A 503 0.79 5.52 2.11
N HIS A 504 1.17 4.32 1.69
CA HIS A 504 2.43 4.04 1.02
C HIS A 504 2.71 4.86 -0.25
N THR A 505 1.69 5.42 -0.91
CA THR A 505 1.87 6.31 -2.07
C THR A 505 2.17 7.74 -1.66
N GLY A 506 1.98 8.08 -0.38
CA GLY A 506 2.06 9.44 0.15
C GLY A 506 0.74 10.21 0.02
N SER A 507 -0.35 9.55 -0.37
CA SER A 507 -1.69 10.13 -0.41
C SER A 507 -2.35 10.09 0.97
N ILE A 508 -3.24 11.05 1.26
CA ILE A 508 -3.97 11.08 2.53
C ILE A 508 -5.02 9.96 2.53
N ARG A 509 -4.79 8.93 3.35
CA ARG A 509 -5.69 7.78 3.50
C ARG A 509 -6.80 8.03 4.52
N LEU A 510 -6.44 8.68 5.63
CA LEU A 510 -7.35 9.11 6.69
C LEU A 510 -6.95 10.50 7.18
N VAL A 511 -7.89 11.18 7.82
CA VAL A 511 -7.58 12.30 8.71
C VAL A 511 -8.11 11.94 10.09
N ILE A 512 -7.24 12.04 11.10
CA ILE A 512 -7.61 11.85 12.51
C ILE A 512 -7.77 13.23 13.13
N ALA A 513 -8.87 13.43 13.86
CA ALA A 513 -9.18 14.67 14.54
C ALA A 513 -9.52 14.43 16.01
N ILE A 514 -8.99 15.26 16.89
CA ILE A 514 -9.34 15.31 18.30
C ILE A 514 -10.25 16.51 18.52
N ILE A 515 -11.38 16.29 19.18
CA ILE A 515 -12.49 17.23 19.32
C ILE A 515 -12.83 17.40 20.80
N GLY A 516 -12.93 18.65 21.25
CA GLY A 516 -13.29 18.98 22.62
C GLY A 516 -13.70 20.44 22.78
N SER A 517 -13.80 20.89 24.03
CA SER A 517 -14.16 22.28 24.34
C SER A 517 -13.10 23.25 23.85
N SER A 518 -13.49 24.30 23.13
CA SER A 518 -12.57 25.36 22.70
C SER A 518 -11.94 26.10 23.88
N ARG A 519 -12.64 26.17 25.02
CA ARG A 519 -12.11 26.68 26.27
C ARG A 519 -11.08 25.71 26.84
N GLY A 520 -9.84 26.16 26.95
CA GLY A 520 -8.72 25.37 27.45
C GLY A 520 -8.14 24.38 26.43
N PHE A 521 -8.60 24.42 25.17
CA PHE A 521 -8.04 23.58 24.11
C PHE A 521 -6.60 24.02 23.80
N PRO A 522 -5.59 23.14 23.92
CA PRO A 522 -4.21 23.47 23.58
C PRO A 522 -4.08 23.96 22.12
N ARG A 523 -3.37 25.07 21.92
CA ARG A 523 -3.24 25.72 20.61
C ARG A 523 -1.81 25.63 20.09
N GLY A 524 -1.68 25.52 18.78
CA GLY A 524 -0.40 25.56 18.08
C GLY A 524 0.27 24.19 17.96
N PRO A 525 1.19 24.06 16.99
CA PRO A 525 1.82 22.78 16.63
C PRO A 525 2.69 22.19 17.74
N ASP A 526 3.23 23.03 18.63
CA ASP A 526 4.11 22.59 19.72
C ASP A 526 3.37 22.11 20.96
N SER A 527 2.03 22.14 20.96
CA SER A 527 1.24 21.67 22.11
C SER A 527 1.33 20.15 22.29
N ASP A 528 1.27 19.68 23.54
CA ASP A 528 1.28 18.23 23.85
C ASP A 528 0.18 17.47 23.10
N LEU A 529 -0.99 18.09 22.93
CA LEU A 529 -2.10 17.52 22.16
C LEU A 529 -1.75 17.33 20.68
N ALA A 530 -1.15 18.36 20.06
CA ALA A 530 -0.71 18.29 18.67
C ALA A 530 0.38 17.25 18.47
N GLN A 531 1.38 17.21 19.36
CA GLN A 531 2.47 16.22 19.29
C GLN A 531 1.96 14.79 19.50
N THR A 532 1.00 14.60 20.40
CA THR A 532 0.34 13.30 20.61
C THR A 532 -0.40 12.84 19.36
N LEU A 533 -1.17 13.74 18.73
CA LEU A 533 -1.87 13.44 17.48
C LEU A 533 -0.89 13.15 16.32
N LEU A 534 0.17 13.94 16.17
CA LEU A 534 1.20 13.72 15.15
C LEU A 534 1.93 12.39 15.36
N ALA A 535 2.23 12.01 16.60
CA ALA A 535 2.82 10.70 16.90
C ALA A 535 1.89 9.55 16.49
N ALA A 536 0.61 9.62 16.85
CA ALA A 536 -0.38 8.61 16.49
C ALA A 536 -0.59 8.52 14.97
N THR A 537 -0.74 9.65 14.28
CA THR A 537 -0.89 9.67 12.82
C THR A 537 0.36 9.19 12.08
N ARG A 538 1.58 9.42 12.61
CA ARG A 538 2.81 8.80 12.10
C ARG A 538 2.82 7.29 12.27
N ARG A 539 2.39 6.77 13.44
CA ARG A 539 2.26 5.31 13.67
C ARG A 539 1.25 4.69 12.72
N LEU A 540 0.09 5.33 12.53
CA LEU A 540 -0.89 4.89 11.54
C LEU A 540 -0.34 4.95 10.12
N SER A 541 0.30 6.06 9.73
CA SER A 541 0.85 6.20 8.38
C SER A 541 1.85 5.09 8.09
N TRP A 542 2.70 4.75 9.06
CA TRP A 542 3.59 3.61 8.94
C TRP A 542 2.85 2.27 8.81
N ARG A 543 1.75 2.06 9.54
CA ARG A 543 0.89 0.87 9.37
C ARG A 543 0.30 0.79 7.96
N PHE A 544 -0.01 1.92 7.34
CA PHE A 544 -0.44 2.03 5.95
C PHE A 544 0.72 2.02 4.94
N GLY A 545 1.93 1.76 5.42
CA GLY A 545 3.12 1.62 4.62
C GLY A 545 3.74 2.94 4.20
N TRP A 546 3.58 4.04 4.92
CA TRP A 546 4.29 5.30 4.67
C TRP A 546 5.58 5.39 5.52
N ILE A 547 6.67 5.94 4.97
CA ILE A 547 7.95 6.10 5.70
C ILE A 547 8.40 7.56 5.78
N GLY A 548 7.55 8.53 5.47
CA GLY A 548 7.97 9.94 5.38
C GLY A 548 8.61 10.29 4.04
N ARG A 549 8.64 11.59 3.71
CA ARG A 549 9.38 12.15 2.56
C ARG A 549 10.79 12.53 2.93
#